data_AF-A0A933CWU7-F1
#
_entry.id   AF-A0A933CWU7-F1
#
_cell.length_a   1.000
_cell.length_b   1.000
_cell.length_c   1.000
_cell.angle_alpha   90.00
_cell.angle_beta   90.00
_cell.angle_gamma   90.00
#
_symmetry.space_group_name_H-M   'P 1'
#
loop_
_entity.id
_entity.type
_entity.pdbx_description
1 polymer ?
#
loop_
_entity_poly.entity_id
_entity_poly.type
_entity_poly.pdbx_seq_one_letter_code
_entity_poly.pdbx_strand_id
1 'polypeptide(L)' 'MERMDPLRPEIARLIAAKERRRLKLAALSFPEKVRVVVQLQQMAAPVLRARGRPVRVWVLDNPKPVGQK' A
#
# COMPACT_ATOMS: atom_id res chain seq x y z
N MET A 1 13.58 -32.85 -10.23
CA MET A 1 12.88 -32.31 -9.05
C MET A 1 13.73 -31.20 -8.48
N GLU A 2 13.35 -29.94 -8.72
CA GLU A 2 13.97 -28.77 -8.08
C GLU A 2 13.92 -28.95 -6.56
N ARG A 3 15.09 -28.97 -5.91
CA ARG A 3 15.17 -28.85 -4.45
C ARG A 3 14.65 -27.46 -4.13
N MET A 4 13.44 -27.37 -3.57
CA MET A 4 12.97 -26.16 -2.92
C MET A 4 14.01 -25.78 -1.88
N ASP A 5 14.80 -24.75 -2.21
CA ASP A 5 15.75 -24.12 -1.31
C ASP A 5 14.96 -23.79 -0.03
N PRO A 6 15.37 -24.25 1.16
CA PRO A 6 14.66 -23.96 2.40
C PRO A 6 14.85 -22.48 2.68
N LEU A 7 14.03 -21.65 2.03
CA LEU A 7 13.90 -20.23 2.30
C LEU A 7 13.78 -20.12 3.81
N ARG A 8 14.85 -19.57 4.41
CA ARG A 8 15.07 -19.49 5.85
C ARG A 8 13.72 -19.17 6.53
N PRO A 9 13.37 -19.81 7.67
CA PRO A 9 12.06 -19.64 8.32
C PRO A 9 11.61 -18.17 8.47
N GLU A 10 12.57 -17.25 8.60
CA GLU A 10 12.38 -15.82 8.59
C GLU A 10 11.80 -15.27 7.27
N ILE A 11 12.31 -15.68 6.11
CA ILE A 11 11.79 -15.24 4.79
C ILE A 11 10.36 -15.75 4.61
N ALA A 12 10.09 -17.02 4.96
CA ALA A 12 8.75 -17.58 4.91
C ALA A 12 7.77 -16.78 5.80
N ARG A 13 8.19 -16.39 7.00
CA ARG A 13 7.42 -15.53 7.90
C ARG A 13 7.13 -14.16 7.28
N LEU A 14 8.11 -13.53 6.64
CA LEU A 14 7.95 -12.24 5.97
C LEU A 14 6.97 -12.32 4.80
N ILE A 15 7.07 -13.37 3.97
CA ILE A 15 6.14 -13.61 2.85
C ILE A 15 4.72 -13.80 3.39
N ALA A 16 4.54 -14.61 4.43
CA ALA A 16 3.23 -14.84 5.05
C ALA A 16 2.65 -13.56 5.70
N ALA A 17 3.49 -12.69 6.27
CA ALA A 17 3.06 -11.38 6.78
C ALA A 17 2.60 -10.46 5.64
N LYS A 18 3.34 -10.44 4.52
CA LYS A 18 2.98 -9.67 3.33
C LYS A 18 1.65 -10.16 2.73
N GLU A 19 1.44 -11.47 2.67
CA GLU A 19 0.20 -12.06 2.17
C GLU A 19 -1.00 -11.71 3.05
N ARG A 20 -0.87 -11.86 4.38
CA ARG A 20 -1.92 -11.44 5.33
C ARG A 20 -2.27 -9.97 5.17
N ARG A 21 -1.28 -9.10 4.94
CA ARG A 21 -1.53 -7.68 4.65
C ARG A 21 -2.29 -7.47 3.35
N ARG A 22 -1.95 -8.19 2.27
CA ARG A 22 -2.67 -8.12 0.99
C ARG A 22 -4.13 -8.50 1.13
N LEU A 23 -4.42 -9.59 1.84
CA LEU A 23 -5.80 -10.02 2.09
C LEU A 23 -6.59 -8.97 2.89
N LYS A 24 -5.98 -8.38 3.94
CA LYS A 24 -6.59 -7.28 4.70
C LYS A 24 -6.89 -6.06 3.83
N LEU A 25 -5.96 -5.67 2.94
CA LEU A 25 -6.16 -4.54 2.03
C LEU A 25 -7.23 -4.85 0.97
N ALA A 26 -7.29 -6.08 0.47
CA ALA A 26 -8.29 -6.51 -0.50
C ALA A 26 -9.71 -6.47 0.11
N ALA A 27 -9.84 -6.77 1.40
CA ALA A 27 -11.09 -6.73 2.14
C ALA A 27 -11.59 -5.32 2.51
N LEU A 28 -10.80 -4.27 2.28
CA LEU A 28 -11.23 -2.89 2.54
C LEU A 28 -12.45 -2.50 1.70
N SER A 29 -13.31 -1.67 2.28
CA SER A 29 -14.42 -1.05 1.55
C SER A 29 -13.90 -0.14 0.44
N PHE A 30 -14.75 0.15 -0.55
CA PHE A 30 -14.38 1.04 -1.65
C PHE A 30 -13.88 2.43 -1.17
N PRO A 31 -14.56 3.11 -0.22
CA PRO A 31 -14.05 4.39 0.30
C PRO A 31 -12.67 4.30 0.96
N GLU A 32 -12.40 3.21 1.68
CA GLU A 32 -11.09 2.98 2.30
C GLU A 32 -10.00 2.74 1.26
N LYS A 33 -10.30 1.98 0.20
CA LYS A 33 -9.37 1.78 -0.93
C LYS A 33 -9.01 3.10 -1.61
N VAL A 34 -9.99 3.97 -1.83
CA VAL A 34 -9.74 5.32 -2.39
C VAL A 34 -8.82 6.13 -1.47
N ARG A 35 -9.03 6.10 -0.15
CA ARG A 35 -8.14 6.78 0.80
C ARG A 35 -6.70 6.27 0.75
N VAL A 36 -6.49 4.96 0.61
CA VAL A 36 -5.14 4.39 0.41
C VAL A 36 -4.50 4.98 -0.84
N VAL A 37 -5.24 5.06 -1.96
CA VAL A 37 -4.72 5.63 -3.21
C VAL A 37 -4.34 7.09 -3.03
N VAL A 38 -5.16 7.90 -2.36
CA VAL A 38 -4.85 9.31 -2.08
C VAL A 38 -3.61 9.44 -1.20
N GLN A 39 -3.46 8.60 -0.18
CA GLN A 39 -2.26 8.60 0.66
C GLN A 39 -0.99 8.27 -0.15
N LEU A 40 -1.07 7.30 -1.07
CA LEU A 40 0.03 6.98 -1.98
C LEU A 40 0.36 8.14 -2.93
N GLN A 41 -0.66 8.84 -3.44
CA GLN A 41 -0.47 10.05 -4.23
C GLN A 41 0.23 11.16 -3.44
N GLN A 42 -0.13 11.36 -2.16
CA GLN A 42 0.53 12.33 -1.28
C GLN A 42 2.01 12.02 -1.10
N MET A 43 2.37 10.74 -0.89
CA MET A 43 3.77 10.32 -0.77
C MET A 43 4.55 10.49 -2.09
N ALA A 44 3.91 10.20 -3.22
CA ALA A 44 4.56 10.29 -4.53
C ALA A 44 4.70 11.73 -5.05
N ALA A 45 3.78 12.63 -4.66
CA ALA A 45 3.70 13.98 -5.20
C ALA A 45 5.00 14.79 -5.05
N PRO A 46 5.70 14.82 -3.89
CA PRO A 46 6.98 15.52 -3.77
C PRO A 46 8.04 15.03 -4.76
N VAL A 47 8.16 13.71 -4.92
CA VAL A 47 9.14 13.09 -5.84
C VAL A 47 8.84 13.47 -7.29
N LEU A 48 7.56 13.44 -7.68
CA LEU A 48 7.16 13.77 -9.04
C LEU A 48 7.28 15.27 -9.34
N ARG A 49 6.98 16.13 -8.36
CA ARG A 49 7.19 17.58 -8.48
C ARG A 49 8.67 17.94 -8.62
N ALA A 50 9.55 17.30 -7.85
CA ALA A 50 11.00 17.47 -7.97
C ALA A 50 11.52 17.10 -9.38
N ARG A 51 10.81 16.22 -10.09
CA ARG A 51 11.09 15.84 -11.48
C ARG A 51 10.42 16.77 -12.51
N GLY A 52 9.89 17.91 -12.09
CA GLY A 52 9.22 18.88 -12.96
C GLY A 52 7.85 18.44 -13.48
N ARG A 53 7.25 17.37 -12.93
CA ARG A 53 5.91 16.93 -13.35
C ARG A 53 4.83 17.71 -12.59
N PRO A 54 3.84 18.30 -13.27
CA PRO A 54 2.70 18.91 -12.61
C PRO A 54 1.81 17.81 -12.03
N VAL A 55 1.78 17.69 -10.69
CA VAL A 55 1.01 16.66 -9.98
C VAL A 55 0.05 17.29 -8.97
N ARG A 56 -1.24 16.94 -9.11
CA ARG A 56 -2.31 17.28 -8.18
C ARG A 56 -2.77 16.01 -7.46
N VAL A 57 -2.70 16.04 -6.13
CA VAL A 57 -3.26 15.01 -5.26
C VAL A 57 -4.78 15.17 -5.20
N TRP A 58 -5.52 14.06 -5.22
CA TRP A 58 -6.96 14.12 -5.07
C TRP A 58 -7.37 14.63 -3.68
N VAL A 59 -8.42 15.44 -3.63
CA VAL A 59 -9.00 15.93 -2.38
C VAL A 59 -10.23 15.08 -2.08
N LEU A 60 -10.33 14.60 -0.85
CA LEU A 60 -11.48 13.85 -0.36
C LEU A 60 -12.23 14.70 0.64
N ASP A 61 -13.57 14.68 0.58
CA ASP A 61 -14.44 15.42 1.50
C ASP A 61 -14.31 14.95 2.96
N ASN A 62 -13.81 13.71 3.16
CA ASN A 62 -13.58 13.12 4.48
C ASN A 62 -12.20 12.42 4.56
N PRO A 63 -11.14 13.13 4.95
CA PRO A 63 -9.74 12.69 4.83
C PRO A 63 -9.27 11.75 5.96
N LYS A 64 -10.18 11.05 6.66
CA LYS A 64 -9.80 10.15 7.76
C LYS A 64 -8.72 9.14 7.31
N PRO A 65 -7.63 8.97 8.08
CA PRO A 65 -6.58 8.03 7.74
C PRO A 65 -7.10 6.59 7.73
N VAL A 66 -6.58 5.78 6.81
CA VAL A 66 -6.93 4.35 6.72
C VAL A 66 -6.36 3.62 7.93
N GLY A 67 -7.23 3.00 8.72
CA GLY A 67 -6.82 2.15 9.86
C GLY A 67 -7.05 2.74 11.25
N GLN A 68 -7.67 3.92 11.39
CA GLN A 68 -8.25 4.34 12.66
C GLN A 68 -9.70 3.86 12.72
N LYS A 69 -9.94 2.82 13.51
CA LYS A 69 -11.28 2.49 14.04
C LYS A 69 -11.45 3.19 15.38
#